data_AF-A0A1C6MY20-F1
#
_entry.id   AF-A0A1C6MY20-F1
#
_cell.length_a   1.000
_cell.length_b   1.000
_cell.length_c   1.000
_cell.angle_alpha   90.00
_cell.angle_beta   90.00
_cell.angle_gamma   90.00
#
_symmetry.space_group_name_H-M   'P 1'
#
loop_
_entity.id
_entity.type
_entity.pdbx_description
1 polymer ?
#
loop_
_entity_poly.entity_id
_entity_poly.type
_entity_poly.pdbx_seq_one_letter_code
_entity_poly.pdbx_strand_id
1 'polypeptide(L)'
;MTAISLGMPAVPTKLADRRVSRQIQVGSVAVGGDAPVSVQSMTTTRTSDIGATLQQIAELTASGCQIVRVACPTQDDADALATIARKSQIPVIADIHFQPKYVFAAIDAGCAAVRVNPGNIKQFDDKVKEIAKAAGDAGTPIRIGVNAG
;
A
#
# COMPACT_ATOMS: atom_id res chain seq x y z
N MET A 1 -0.61 -32.13 -20.23
CA MET A 1 0.71 -31.49 -20.14
C MET A 1 1.16 -31.56 -18.70
N THR A 2 2.26 -32.26 -18.43
CA THR A 2 2.83 -32.43 -17.09
C THR A 2 3.55 -31.14 -16.70
N ALA A 3 3.15 -30.51 -15.59
CA ALA A 3 3.81 -29.31 -15.10
C ALA A 3 5.28 -29.61 -14.79
N ILE A 4 6.21 -28.91 -15.43
CA ILE A 4 7.63 -28.97 -15.12
C ILE A 4 7.82 -28.23 -13.80
N SER A 5 8.08 -28.97 -12.73
CA SER A 5 8.45 -28.38 -11.43
C SER A 5 9.86 -27.81 -11.55
N LEU A 6 9.98 -26.48 -11.64
CA LEU A 6 11.27 -25.78 -11.79
C LEU A 6 12.11 -25.75 -10.51
N GLY A 7 11.60 -26.32 -9.40
CA GLY A 7 12.22 -26.21 -8.09
C GLY A 7 12.18 -24.77 -7.54
N MET A 8 12.06 -24.62 -6.23
CA MET A 8 12.28 -23.32 -5.61
C MET A 8 13.79 -23.06 -5.58
N PRO A 9 14.28 -21.89 -6.03
CA PRO A 9 15.70 -21.56 -5.91
C PRO A 9 16.11 -21.61 -4.43
N ALA A 10 17.30 -22.16 -4.17
CA ALA A 10 17.86 -22.23 -2.82
C ALA A 10 17.99 -20.80 -2.26
N VAL A 11 17.26 -20.51 -1.18
CA VAL A 11 17.35 -19.23 -0.49
C VAL A 11 18.71 -19.20 0.24
N PRO A 12 19.55 -18.16 0.05
CA PRO A 12 20.81 -18.06 0.77
C PRO A 12 20.55 -18.04 2.28
N THR A 13 21.37 -18.77 3.03
CA THR A 13 21.07 -19.17 4.41
C THR A 13 20.95 -18.02 5.39
N LYS A 14 21.63 -16.88 5.16
CA LYS A 14 21.41 -15.57 5.80
C LYS A 14 22.42 -14.57 5.23
N LEU A 15 21.98 -13.58 4.45
CA LEU A 15 22.90 -12.58 3.89
C LEU A 15 23.40 -11.58 4.96
N ALA A 16 22.56 -11.26 5.94
CA ALA A 16 22.87 -10.42 7.09
C ALA A 16 21.82 -10.62 8.19
N ASP A 17 22.11 -10.16 9.41
CA ASP A 17 21.09 -10.02 10.45
C ASP A 17 20.03 -8.99 10.03
N ARG A 18 18.76 -9.33 10.25
CA ARG A 18 17.66 -8.42 9.97
C ARG A 18 17.72 -7.23 10.92
N ARG A 19 17.57 -6.02 10.39
CA ARG A 19 17.51 -4.79 11.20
C ARG A 19 16.35 -4.87 12.19
N VAL A 20 16.64 -4.66 13.47
CA VAL A 20 15.61 -4.46 14.51
C VAL A 20 14.76 -3.25 14.15
N SER A 21 13.44 -3.44 14.13
CA SER A 21 12.49 -2.39 13.75
C SER A 21 11.19 -2.54 14.53
N ARG A 22 10.47 -1.43 14.72
CA ARG A 22 9.11 -1.46 15.25
C ARG A 22 8.22 -2.27 14.31
N GLN A 23 7.35 -3.11 14.88
CA GLN A 23 6.29 -3.76 14.13
C GLN A 23 5.07 -2.84 14.01
N ILE A 24 4.49 -2.77 12.82
CA ILE A 24 3.22 -2.11 12.52
C ILE A 24 2.26 -3.10 11.86
N GLN A 25 0.97 -2.76 11.82
CA GLN A 25 -0.04 -3.51 11.07
C GLN A 25 -0.45 -2.71 9.84
N VAL A 26 -0.38 -3.33 8.67
CA VAL A 26 -0.98 -2.81 7.44
C VAL A 26 -2.19 -3.68 7.14
N GLY A 27 -3.36 -3.26 7.63
CA GLY A 27 -4.55 -4.11 7.65
C GLY A 27 -4.27 -5.38 8.47
N SER A 28 -4.40 -6.54 7.84
CA SER A 28 -4.11 -7.84 8.46
C SER A 28 -2.64 -8.29 8.39
N VAL A 29 -1.76 -7.51 7.75
CA VAL A 29 -0.36 -7.89 7.51
C VAL A 29 0.59 -7.15 8.44
N ALA A 30 1.33 -7.92 9.27
CA ALA A 30 2.39 -7.38 10.12
C ALA A 30 3.63 -7.00 9.29
N VAL A 31 4.20 -5.82 9.55
CA VAL A 31 5.41 -5.31 8.87
C VAL A 31 6.41 -4.82 9.90
N GLY A 32 7.67 -5.24 9.79
CA GLY A 32 8.75 -4.94 10.75
C GLY A 32 8.83 -5.95 11.90
N GLY A 33 9.66 -5.67 12.90
CA GLY A 33 9.90 -6.59 14.02
C GLY A 33 10.47 -7.93 13.56
N ASP A 34 9.82 -9.03 13.96
CA ASP A 34 10.16 -10.40 13.58
C ASP A 34 9.23 -10.97 12.49
N ALA A 35 8.22 -10.20 12.03
CA ALA A 35 7.31 -10.64 10.98
C ALA A 35 8.05 -10.89 9.65
N PRO A 36 7.75 -11.92 8.84
CA PRO A 36 8.41 -12.14 7.55
C PRO A 36 8.43 -10.90 6.64
N VAL A 37 9.41 -10.80 5.73
CA VAL A 37 9.43 -9.71 4.75
C VAL A 37 8.21 -9.88 3.83
N SER A 38 7.29 -8.91 3.88
CA SER A 38 6.07 -8.98 3.10
C SER A 38 6.31 -8.60 1.64
N VAL A 39 5.66 -9.33 0.73
CA VAL A 39 5.67 -9.03 -0.71
C VAL A 39 4.58 -8.00 -1.01
N GLN A 40 4.97 -6.86 -1.57
CA GLN A 40 4.04 -5.83 -2.04
C GLN A 40 4.13 -5.65 -3.54
N SER A 41 3.03 -5.27 -4.17
CA SER A 41 2.98 -4.86 -5.58
C SER A 41 2.07 -3.64 -5.77
N MET A 42 1.96 -3.14 -7.00
CA MET A 42 1.14 -1.99 -7.36
C MET A 42 0.33 -2.30 -8.62
N THR A 43 -0.93 -1.89 -8.63
CA THR A 43 -1.77 -1.98 -9.82
C THR A 43 -1.31 -0.99 -10.91
N THR A 44 -1.63 -1.31 -12.16
CA THR A 44 -1.38 -0.47 -13.33
C THR A 44 -2.69 0.02 -14.00
N THR A 45 -3.83 -0.49 -13.55
CA THR A 45 -5.16 -0.02 -13.96
C THR A 45 -5.45 1.39 -13.46
N ARG A 46 -6.44 2.05 -14.08
CA ARG A 46 -7.01 3.28 -13.50
C ARG A 46 -7.82 2.89 -12.27
N THR A 47 -7.53 3.46 -11.12
CA THR A 47 -8.19 3.11 -9.85
C THR A 47 -9.70 3.37 -9.90
N SER A 48 -10.13 4.40 -10.62
CA SER A 48 -11.55 4.66 -10.89
C SER A 48 -12.27 3.53 -11.65
N ASP A 49 -11.54 2.69 -12.41
CA ASP A 49 -12.06 1.42 -12.92
C ASP A 49 -11.97 0.35 -11.83
N ILE A 50 -12.99 0.32 -10.97
CA ILE A 50 -13.10 -0.60 -9.84
C ILE A 50 -13.03 -2.06 -10.30
N GLY A 51 -13.65 -2.41 -11.43
CA GLY A 51 -13.71 -3.77 -11.93
C GLY A 51 -12.34 -4.27 -12.36
N ALA A 52 -11.67 -3.51 -13.24
CA ALA A 52 -10.32 -3.84 -13.70
C ALA A 52 -9.32 -3.86 -12.53
N THR A 53 -9.44 -2.92 -11.59
CA THR A 53 -8.54 -2.84 -10.44
C THR A 53 -8.72 -4.02 -9.49
N LEU A 54 -9.95 -4.42 -9.15
CA LEU A 54 -10.19 -5.60 -8.33
C LEU A 54 -9.75 -6.90 -9.00
N GLN A 55 -9.93 -6.99 -10.33
CA GLN A 55 -9.44 -8.13 -11.10
C GLN A 55 -7.91 -8.24 -11.03
N GLN A 56 -7.19 -7.14 -11.25
CA GLN A 56 -5.73 -7.14 -11.15
C GLN A 56 -5.24 -7.39 -9.70
N ILE A 57 -5.96 -6.88 -8.69
CA ILE A 57 -5.66 -7.21 -7.29
C ILE A 57 -5.75 -8.72 -7.07
N ALA A 58 -6.78 -9.39 -7.59
CA ALA A 58 -6.92 -10.84 -7.48
C ALA A 58 -5.76 -11.60 -8.16
N GLU A 59 -5.32 -11.15 -9.33
CA GLU A 59 -4.17 -11.71 -10.05
C GLU A 59 -2.86 -11.56 -9.26
N LEU A 60 -2.64 -10.38 -8.66
CA LEU A 60 -1.51 -10.13 -7.77
C LEU A 60 -1.57 -11.02 -6.52
N THR A 61 -2.74 -11.15 -5.89
CA THR A 61 -2.94 -12.04 -4.74
C THR A 61 -2.63 -13.50 -5.10
N ALA A 62 -3.09 -13.98 -6.26
CA ALA A 62 -2.80 -15.34 -6.74
C ALA A 62 -1.30 -15.58 -6.99
N SER A 63 -0.55 -14.52 -7.27
CA SER A 63 0.91 -14.55 -7.45
C SER A 63 1.71 -14.42 -6.15
N GLY A 64 1.03 -14.36 -4.99
CA GLY A 64 1.65 -14.25 -3.67
C GLY A 64 1.83 -12.82 -3.15
N CYS A 65 1.21 -11.82 -3.79
CA CYS A 65 1.19 -10.46 -3.27
C CYS A 65 0.39 -10.40 -1.95
N GLN A 66 0.97 -9.80 -0.91
CA GLN A 66 0.37 -9.71 0.41
C GLN A 66 -0.23 -8.33 0.70
N ILE A 67 0.27 -7.29 0.05
CA ILE A 67 -0.24 -5.92 0.19
C ILE A 67 -0.18 -5.24 -1.17
N VAL A 68 -1.28 -4.65 -1.61
CA VAL A 68 -1.36 -4.00 -2.91
C VAL A 68 -1.43 -2.49 -2.76
N ARG A 69 -0.81 -1.77 -3.69
CA ARG A 69 -0.92 -0.32 -3.79
C ARG A 69 -1.72 0.07 -5.03
N VAL A 70 -2.54 1.10 -4.90
CA VAL A 70 -3.32 1.71 -6.01
C VAL A 70 -3.00 3.20 -6.10
N ALA A 71 -2.93 3.75 -7.32
CA ALA A 71 -2.68 5.18 -7.53
C ALA A 71 -3.93 6.01 -7.22
N CYS A 72 -3.80 7.19 -6.62
CA CYS A 72 -4.93 8.10 -6.40
C CYS A 72 -4.62 9.54 -6.87
N PRO A 73 -4.46 9.76 -8.19
CA PRO A 73 -4.18 11.09 -8.73
C PRO A 73 -5.42 12.00 -8.83
N THR A 74 -6.62 11.45 -8.98
CA THR A 74 -7.86 12.23 -9.21
C THR A 74 -8.94 12.00 -8.16
N GLN A 75 -10.03 12.77 -8.24
CA GLN A 75 -11.18 12.61 -7.33
C GLN A 75 -11.91 11.28 -7.59
N ASP A 76 -12.10 10.89 -8.86
CA ASP A 76 -12.74 9.61 -9.22
C ASP A 76 -11.98 8.41 -8.64
N ASP A 77 -10.63 8.51 -8.58
CA ASP A 77 -9.81 7.48 -7.94
C ASP A 77 -10.04 7.44 -6.42
N ALA A 78 -10.15 8.59 -5.78
CA ALA A 78 -10.42 8.70 -4.35
C ALA A 78 -11.80 8.13 -3.99
N ASP A 79 -12.82 8.43 -4.81
CA ASP A 79 -14.19 7.96 -4.62
C ASP A 79 -14.29 6.43 -4.79
N ALA A 80 -13.42 5.83 -5.61
CA ALA A 80 -13.35 4.39 -5.80
C ALA A 80 -12.72 3.63 -4.62
N LEU A 81 -11.88 4.28 -3.79
CA LEU A 81 -11.09 3.64 -2.74
C LEU A 81 -11.95 2.86 -1.74
N ALA A 82 -13.09 3.41 -1.31
CA ALA A 82 -13.94 2.77 -0.30
C ALA A 82 -14.54 1.44 -0.78
N THR A 83 -14.78 1.33 -2.09
CA THR A 83 -15.25 0.08 -2.69
C THR A 83 -14.10 -0.91 -2.86
N ILE A 84 -12.94 -0.43 -3.32
CA ILE A 84 -11.75 -1.27 -3.55
C ILE A 84 -11.22 -1.83 -2.24
N ALA A 85 -11.02 -0.99 -1.22
CA ALA A 85 -10.52 -1.39 0.10
C ALA A 85 -11.41 -2.44 0.77
N ARG A 86 -12.74 -2.31 0.62
CA ARG A 86 -13.72 -3.23 1.19
C ARG A 86 -13.78 -4.58 0.47
N LYS A 87 -13.61 -4.58 -0.86
CA LYS A 87 -13.74 -5.81 -1.69
C LYS A 87 -12.43 -6.55 -1.88
N SER A 88 -11.29 -5.86 -1.74
CA SER A 88 -9.97 -6.47 -1.84
C SER A 88 -9.77 -7.55 -0.79
N GLN A 89 -9.17 -8.68 -1.19
CA GLN A 89 -8.83 -9.78 -0.28
C GLN A 89 -7.52 -9.53 0.47
N ILE A 90 -6.74 -8.53 0.05
CA ILE A 90 -5.48 -8.13 0.67
C ILE A 90 -5.50 -6.63 1.04
N PRO A 91 -4.72 -6.20 2.04
CA PRO A 91 -4.61 -4.79 2.41
C PRO A 91 -4.29 -3.87 1.22
N VAL A 92 -5.05 -2.79 1.08
CA VAL A 92 -4.88 -1.78 0.04
C VAL A 92 -4.20 -0.54 0.60
N ILE A 93 -3.12 -0.10 -0.06
CA ILE A 93 -2.42 1.16 0.21
C ILE A 93 -2.80 2.18 -0.86
N ALA A 94 -3.26 3.37 -0.46
CA ALA A 94 -3.45 4.49 -1.39
C ALA A 94 -2.12 5.21 -1.64
N ASP A 95 -1.76 5.41 -2.92
CA ASP A 95 -0.56 6.12 -3.34
C ASP A 95 -0.86 7.56 -3.75
N ILE A 96 -0.44 8.51 -2.92
CA ILE A 96 -0.84 9.93 -3.06
C ILE A 96 0.40 10.79 -3.24
N HIS A 97 0.42 11.54 -4.34
CA HIS A 97 1.57 12.34 -4.73
C HIS A 97 1.40 13.85 -4.49
N PHE A 98 0.20 14.40 -4.67
CA PHE A 98 0.03 15.85 -4.82
C PHE A 98 -1.01 16.49 -3.90
N GLN A 99 -2.14 15.81 -3.63
CA GLN A 99 -3.26 16.47 -2.96
C GLN A 99 -3.48 15.93 -1.53
N PRO A 100 -3.29 16.75 -0.48
CA PRO A 100 -3.54 16.37 0.90
C PRO A 100 -4.95 15.83 1.13
N LYS A 101 -5.96 16.39 0.44
CA LYS A 101 -7.36 15.95 0.60
C LYS A 101 -7.57 14.46 0.33
N TYR A 102 -6.80 13.86 -0.57
CA TYR A 102 -6.93 12.43 -0.87
C TYR A 102 -6.36 11.55 0.25
N VAL A 103 -5.47 12.08 1.10
CA VAL A 103 -4.95 11.34 2.26
C VAL A 103 -6.09 11.10 3.24
N PHE A 104 -6.88 12.14 3.53
CA PHE A 104 -8.07 12.02 4.37
C PHE A 104 -9.10 11.09 3.72
N ALA A 105 -9.38 11.25 2.42
CA ALA A 105 -10.28 10.35 1.70
C ALA A 105 -9.85 8.88 1.77
N ALA A 106 -8.54 8.59 1.67
CA ALA A 106 -8.02 7.23 1.78
C ALA A 106 -8.16 6.65 3.20
N ILE A 107 -7.95 7.48 4.23
CA ILE A 107 -8.16 7.08 5.63
C ILE A 107 -9.65 6.76 5.85
N ASP A 108 -10.55 7.65 5.44
CA ASP A 108 -12.00 7.49 5.59
C ASP A 108 -12.54 6.30 4.76
N ALA A 109 -11.93 6.03 3.60
CA ALA A 109 -12.24 4.88 2.76
C ALA A 109 -11.83 3.53 3.38
N GLY A 110 -11.06 3.54 4.47
CA GLY A 110 -10.57 2.32 5.12
C GLY A 110 -9.38 1.68 4.40
N CYS A 111 -8.57 2.46 3.68
CA CYS A 111 -7.29 1.96 3.17
C CYS A 111 -6.40 1.54 4.34
N ALA A 112 -5.72 0.40 4.18
CA ALA A 112 -4.90 -0.21 5.22
C ALA A 112 -3.62 0.58 5.55
N ALA A 113 -3.17 1.44 4.64
CA ALA A 113 -2.14 2.44 4.84
C ALA A 113 -2.24 3.51 3.73
N VAL A 114 -1.52 4.62 3.92
CA VAL A 114 -1.35 5.65 2.89
C VAL A 114 0.13 5.84 2.60
N ARG A 115 0.54 5.93 1.33
CA ARG A 115 1.88 6.40 0.96
C ARG A 115 1.81 7.85 0.48
N VAL A 116 2.72 8.66 1.01
CA VAL A 116 2.95 10.04 0.59
C VAL A 116 4.39 10.24 0.12
N ASN A 117 4.60 11.17 -0.82
CA ASN A 117 5.93 11.57 -1.29
C ASN A 117 6.27 13.00 -0.81
N PRO A 118 7.24 13.18 0.10
CA PRO A 118 7.63 14.48 0.60
C PRO A 118 8.34 15.38 -0.43
N GLY A 119 8.89 14.82 -1.53
CA GLY A 119 9.45 15.64 -2.61
C GLY A 119 8.41 16.58 -3.25
N ASN A 120 7.13 16.23 -3.16
CA ASN A 120 6.00 17.02 -3.64
C ASN A 120 5.26 17.76 -2.50
N ILE A 121 5.74 17.63 -1.25
CA ILE A 121 5.07 18.14 -0.03
C ILE A 121 5.15 19.66 0.14
N LYS A 122 5.82 20.42 -0.74
CA LYS A 122 5.67 21.89 -0.72
C LYS A 122 4.21 22.35 -0.83
N GLN A 123 3.30 21.50 -1.33
CA GLN A 123 1.84 21.72 -1.36
C GLN A 123 1.08 21.15 -0.13
N PHE A 124 1.79 20.50 0.79
CA PHE A 124 1.28 19.81 1.98
C PHE A 124 1.79 20.40 3.31
N ASP A 125 2.73 21.35 3.29
CA ASP A 125 3.45 21.80 4.51
C ASP A 125 2.49 22.21 5.66
N ASP A 126 1.36 22.86 5.34
CA ASP A 126 0.36 23.26 6.34
C ASP A 126 -0.55 22.11 6.84
N LYS A 127 -0.48 20.93 6.23
CA LYS A 127 -1.38 19.80 6.47
C LYS A 127 -0.71 18.56 7.06
N VAL A 128 0.62 18.53 7.19
CA VAL A 128 1.36 17.37 7.73
C VAL A 128 0.88 17.01 9.15
N LYS A 129 0.70 18.02 10.02
CA LYS A 129 0.22 17.80 11.40
C LYS A 129 -1.19 17.22 11.44
N GLU A 130 -2.09 17.73 10.59
CA GLU A 130 -3.47 17.24 10.49
C GLU A 130 -3.51 15.80 9.95
N ILE A 131 -2.72 15.51 8.93
CA ILE A 131 -2.57 14.16 8.36
C ILE A 131 -2.05 13.19 9.41
N ALA A 132 -0.99 13.54 10.13
CA ALA A 132 -0.42 12.70 11.17
C ALA A 132 -1.43 12.43 12.30
N LYS A 133 -2.21 13.44 12.69
CA LYS A 133 -3.27 13.30 13.68
C LYS A 133 -4.37 12.37 13.19
N ALA A 134 -4.92 12.62 12.00
CA ALA A 134 -6.00 11.81 11.43
C ALA A 134 -5.59 10.34 11.25
N ALA A 135 -4.38 10.10 10.74
CA ALA A 135 -3.82 8.76 10.61
C ALA A 135 -3.59 8.09 11.98
N GLY A 136 -3.11 8.85 12.97
CA GLY A 136 -2.95 8.36 14.34
C GLY A 136 -4.28 7.98 14.99
N ASP A 137 -5.30 8.83 14.87
CA ASP A 137 -6.65 8.59 15.40
C ASP A 137 -7.31 7.37 14.73
N ALA A 138 -7.10 7.18 13.43
CA ALA A 138 -7.63 6.04 12.67
C ALA A 138 -6.79 4.75 12.78
N GLY A 139 -5.58 4.82 13.37
CA GLY A 139 -4.65 3.70 13.40
C GLY A 139 -4.06 3.34 12.03
N THR A 140 -4.13 4.23 11.04
CA THR A 140 -3.67 3.99 9.66
C THR A 140 -2.21 4.36 9.51
N PRO A 141 -1.29 3.42 9.20
CA PRO A 141 0.11 3.75 8.98
C PRO A 141 0.32 4.65 7.75
N ILE A 142 1.31 5.54 7.84
CA ILE A 142 1.77 6.35 6.72
C ILE A 142 3.16 5.88 6.29
N ARG A 143 3.32 5.58 4.99
CA ARG A 143 4.63 5.36 4.35
C ARG A 143 5.13 6.67 3.74
N ILE A 144 6.26 7.17 4.20
CA ILE A 144 6.98 8.29 3.59
C ILE A 144 7.94 7.73 2.53
N GLY A 145 7.66 7.96 1.25
CA GLY A 145 8.49 7.46 0.15
C GLY A 145 9.26 8.59 -0.54
N VAL A 146 10.53 8.74 -0.20
CA VAL A 146 11.47 9.70 -0.82
C VAL A 146 12.16 9.03 -2.01
N ASN A 147 12.07 9.64 -3.19
CA ASN A 147 12.68 9.13 -4.42
C ASN A 147 13.58 10.23 -5.02
N ALA A 148 14.66 9.86 -5.71
CA ALA A 148 15.64 10.82 -6.25
C ALA A 148 15.18 11.57 -7.53
N GLY A 149 14.07 11.16 -8.15
CA GLY A 149 13.62 11.64 -9.46
C GLY A 149 13.61 10.51 -10.46
#